data_AF-A0A821GP80-F1
#
_entry.id   AF-A0A821GP80-F1
#
_cell.length_a   1.000
_cell.length_b   1.000
_cell.length_c   1.000
_cell.angle_alpha   90.00
_cell.angle_beta   90.00
_cell.angle_gamma   90.00
#
_symmetry.space_group_name_H-M   'P 1'
#
loop_
_entity.id
_entity.type
_entity.pdbx_description
1 polymer ?
#
loop_
_entity_poly.entity_id
_entity_poly.type
_entity_poly.pdbx_seq_one_letter_code
_entity_poly.pdbx_strand_id
1 'polypeptide(L)'
;MKLTKIFLTLFISILGLQPFCIAAVDNNGQTSDQYCVMIAVGANNPSIITPRFVQSTASPLGTVMATQSRFSIQIQTTLPLRRTKLAGTYIRIYQMGYGSPAYTIDCKYSPDVYFLNKTIVFFIQNPSWTLGATYYISMTDGVATADQYCGVEAGGISNSVYWRFTIWNSAVSSTTTPSTTTSTATTHTVTTR
;
A
#
# COMPACT_ATOMS: atom_id res chain seq x y z
N MET A 1 -40.97 29.06 -17.04
CA MET A 1 -40.54 27.99 -17.96
C MET A 1 -40.71 26.65 -17.25
N LYS A 2 -41.59 25.75 -17.73
CA LYS A 2 -41.78 24.41 -17.16
C LYS A 2 -40.92 23.42 -17.97
N LEU A 3 -39.88 22.88 -17.33
CA LEU A 3 -39.01 21.86 -17.90
C LEU A 3 -39.85 20.60 -18.16
N THR A 4 -39.92 20.11 -19.40
CA THR A 4 -40.83 18.99 -19.71
C THR A 4 -40.10 17.72 -20.15
N LYS A 5 -38.88 17.81 -20.71
CA LYS A 5 -38.05 16.63 -21.03
C LYS A 5 -36.55 16.92 -20.90
N ILE A 6 -35.80 15.93 -20.44
CA ILE A 6 -34.34 15.89 -20.48
C ILE A 6 -33.96 14.89 -21.57
N PHE A 7 -33.16 15.31 -22.56
CA PHE A 7 -32.66 14.44 -23.61
C PHE A 7 -31.20 14.06 -23.28
N LEU A 8 -30.91 12.77 -23.23
CA LEU A 8 -29.57 12.23 -22.98
C LEU A 8 -29.07 11.55 -24.25
N THR A 9 -28.07 12.14 -24.90
CA THR A 9 -27.41 11.53 -26.07
C THR A 9 -26.15 10.83 -25.62
N LEU A 10 -26.16 9.49 -25.68
CA LEU A 10 -25.03 8.66 -25.29
C LEU A 10 -24.18 8.31 -26.51
N PHE A 11 -22.97 8.84 -26.59
CA PHE A 11 -21.95 8.33 -27.50
C PHE A 11 -21.18 7.22 -26.78
N ILE A 12 -21.53 5.97 -27.06
CA ILE A 12 -20.87 4.81 -26.45
C ILE A 12 -19.50 4.65 -27.12
N SER A 13 -18.44 5.13 -26.46
CA SER A 13 -17.07 4.69 -26.71
C SER A 13 -16.52 4.10 -25.42
N ILE A 14 -16.27 2.79 -25.41
CA ILE A 14 -15.97 1.99 -24.22
C ILE A 14 -14.65 2.33 -23.49
N LEU A 15 -13.83 3.25 -24.02
CA LEU A 15 -12.59 3.74 -23.43
C LEU A 15 -12.38 5.22 -23.76
N GLY A 16 -12.04 6.06 -22.77
CA GLY A 16 -11.60 7.44 -22.98
C GLY A 16 -12.40 8.52 -22.25
N LEU A 17 -12.22 9.78 -22.66
CA LEU A 17 -13.03 10.90 -22.18
C LEU A 17 -14.36 10.89 -22.92
N GLN A 18 -15.45 10.60 -22.21
CA GLN A 18 -16.79 10.61 -22.74
C GLN A 18 -17.45 11.97 -22.44
N PRO A 19 -17.82 12.75 -23.46
CA PRO A 19 -18.61 13.97 -23.27
C PRO A 19 -20.06 13.58 -22.97
N PHE A 20 -20.56 14.05 -21.83
CA PHE A 20 -21.98 14.00 -21.47
C PHE A 20 -22.54 15.40 -21.56
N CYS A 21 -23.37 15.63 -22.56
CA CYS A 21 -24.00 16.92 -22.77
C CYS A 21 -25.48 16.87 -22.40
N ILE A 22 -25.91 17.86 -21.62
CA ILE A 22 -27.27 18.01 -21.13
C ILE A 22 -27.83 19.30 -21.73
N ALA A 23 -29.00 19.21 -22.36
CA ALA A 23 -29.79 20.35 -22.79
C ALA A 23 -31.24 20.14 -22.36
N ALA A 24 -31.89 21.23 -21.95
CA ALA A 24 -33.31 21.22 -21.66
C ALA A 24 -34.09 21.39 -22.97
N VAL A 25 -35.21 20.68 -23.11
CA VAL A 25 -36.13 20.86 -24.22
C VAL A 25 -37.50 21.25 -23.68
N ASP A 26 -38.08 22.32 -24.23
CA ASP A 26 -39.43 22.75 -23.88
C ASP A 26 -40.52 22.04 -24.71
N ASN A 27 -41.79 22.35 -24.43
CA ASN A 27 -42.94 21.75 -25.12
C ASN A 27 -43.08 22.15 -26.59
N ASN A 28 -42.32 23.16 -27.01
CA ASN A 28 -42.32 23.67 -28.37
C ASN A 28 -41.12 23.13 -29.16
N GLY A 29 -40.30 22.24 -28.55
CA GLY A 29 -39.10 21.67 -29.17
C GLY A 29 -37.88 22.59 -29.17
N GLN A 30 -37.92 23.71 -28.45
CA GLN A 30 -36.78 24.63 -28.33
C GLN A 30 -35.78 24.07 -27.32
N THR A 31 -34.51 24.06 -27.69
CA THR A 31 -33.39 23.58 -26.86
C THR A 31 -32.72 24.74 -26.12
N SER A 32 -32.41 24.55 -24.84
CA SER A 32 -31.57 25.48 -24.08
C SER A 32 -30.11 25.39 -24.48
N ASP A 33 -29.30 26.32 -23.97
CA ASP A 33 -27.84 26.18 -23.97
C ASP A 33 -27.44 24.81 -23.41
N GLN A 34 -26.49 24.18 -24.08
CA GLN A 34 -26.00 22.85 -23.77
C GLN A 34 -24.87 22.95 -22.74
N TYR A 35 -24.95 22.16 -21.67
CA TYR A 35 -23.87 22.01 -20.71
C TYR A 35 -23.23 20.64 -20.86
N CYS A 36 -21.93 20.60 -21.13
CA CYS A 36 -21.18 19.36 -21.32
C CYS A 36 -20.22 19.11 -20.15
N VAL A 37 -20.28 17.91 -19.58
CA VAL A 37 -19.29 17.39 -18.62
C VAL A 37 -18.50 16.27 -19.25
N MET A 38 -17.20 16.22 -18.98
CA MET A 38 -16.33 15.14 -19.45
C MET A 38 -16.20 14.10 -18.34
N ILE A 39 -16.61 12.87 -18.60
CA ILE A 39 -16.39 11.75 -17.68
C ILE A 39 -15.33 10.84 -18.30
N ALA A 40 -14.23 10.64 -17.59
CA ALA A 40 -13.23 9.65 -17.97
C ALA A 40 -13.76 8.26 -17.59
N VAL A 41 -14.08 7.41 -18.58
CA VAL A 41 -14.59 6.05 -18.36
C VAL A 41 -13.57 5.05 -18.91
N GLY A 42 -13.23 4.04 -18.11
CA GLY A 42 -12.27 3.02 -18.52
C GLY A 42 -10.82 3.51 -18.59
N ALA A 43 -10.45 4.53 -17.80
CA ALA A 43 -9.10 5.07 -17.76
C ALA A 43 -8.09 4.15 -17.04
N ASN A 44 -7.99 2.90 -17.48
CA ASN A 44 -6.73 2.20 -17.48
C ASN A 44 -5.93 2.78 -18.65
N ASN A 45 -5.51 4.05 -18.54
CA ASN A 45 -4.51 4.55 -19.45
C ASN A 45 -3.32 3.57 -19.35
N PRO A 46 -2.86 2.92 -20.43
CA PRO A 46 -1.77 1.95 -20.34
C PRO A 46 -0.47 2.56 -19.77
N SER A 47 -0.36 3.89 -19.74
CA SER A 47 0.72 4.64 -19.09
C SER A 47 0.51 4.88 -17.58
N ILE A 48 -0.68 4.64 -17.03
CA ILE A 48 -0.99 4.79 -15.61
C ILE A 48 -0.99 3.42 -14.96
N ILE A 49 0.08 3.12 -14.23
CA ILE A 49 0.15 1.92 -13.41
C ILE A 49 -0.66 2.19 -12.15
N THR A 50 -1.76 1.43 -11.98
CA THR A 50 -2.53 1.39 -10.73
C THR A 50 -1.57 1.21 -9.55
N PRO A 51 -1.64 2.07 -8.52
CA PRO A 51 -0.69 1.97 -7.42
C PRO A 51 -0.76 0.60 -6.77
N ARG A 52 0.36 -0.13 -6.79
CA ARG A 52 0.47 -1.46 -6.19
C ARG A 52 1.67 -1.55 -5.29
N PHE A 53 1.51 -2.22 -4.15
CA PHE A 53 2.62 -2.49 -3.27
C PHE A 53 3.62 -3.46 -3.90
N VAL A 54 4.90 -3.17 -3.76
CA VAL A 54 5.99 -4.03 -4.25
C VAL A 54 6.58 -4.76 -3.05
N GLN A 55 6.62 -6.09 -3.12
CA GLN A 55 7.01 -6.93 -1.98
C GLN A 55 8.42 -6.62 -1.44
N SER A 56 9.37 -6.30 -2.33
CA SER A 56 10.78 -6.10 -1.97
C SER A 56 11.15 -4.66 -1.61
N THR A 57 10.18 -3.74 -1.52
CA THR A 57 10.44 -2.31 -1.24
C THR A 57 10.03 -1.88 0.17
N ALA A 58 9.47 -2.82 0.94
CA ALA A 58 9.16 -2.62 2.34
C ALA A 58 10.46 -2.52 3.17
N SER A 59 10.47 -1.62 4.14
CA SER A 59 11.58 -1.46 5.08
C SER A 59 11.05 -1.01 6.45
N PRO A 60 11.57 -1.57 7.54
CA PRO A 60 12.53 -2.68 7.58
C PRO A 60 11.90 -4.06 7.29
N LEU A 61 12.74 -5.03 6.96
CA LEU A 61 12.39 -6.45 6.78
C LEU A 61 13.32 -7.33 7.62
N GLY A 62 12.88 -8.54 7.95
CA GLY A 62 13.69 -9.47 8.73
C GLY A 62 13.78 -9.06 10.19
N THR A 63 14.95 -9.13 10.80
CA THR A 63 15.11 -8.87 12.23
C THR A 63 15.38 -7.40 12.53
N VAL A 64 14.61 -6.81 13.45
CA VAL A 64 14.63 -5.37 13.77
C VAL A 64 14.72 -5.14 15.27
N MET A 65 15.25 -4.01 15.70
CA MET A 65 15.35 -3.67 17.11
C MET A 65 13.98 -3.37 17.72
N ALA A 66 13.84 -3.57 19.03
CA ALA A 66 12.64 -3.21 19.78
C ALA A 66 12.39 -1.69 19.85
N THR A 67 13.31 -0.86 19.37
CA THR A 67 13.13 0.59 19.22
C THR A 67 12.59 0.98 17.84
N GLN A 68 12.35 0.02 16.95
CA GLN A 68 11.89 0.28 15.59
C GLN A 68 10.50 0.94 15.61
N SER A 69 10.43 2.19 15.20
CA SER A 69 9.17 2.94 15.12
C SER A 69 8.81 3.36 13.69
N ARG A 70 9.79 3.45 12.79
CA ARG A 70 9.59 3.95 11.42
C ARG A 70 9.48 2.81 10.42
N PHE A 71 8.49 2.89 9.55
CA PHE A 71 8.28 1.93 8.48
C PHE A 71 8.09 2.69 7.16
N SER A 72 8.52 2.08 6.06
CA SER A 72 8.35 2.65 4.73
C SER A 72 8.12 1.59 3.70
N ILE A 73 7.28 1.87 2.71
CA ILE A 73 7.03 0.98 1.58
C ILE A 73 6.92 1.79 0.30
N GLN A 74 7.58 1.32 -0.76
CA GLN A 74 7.41 1.93 -2.07
C GLN A 74 6.26 1.28 -2.83
N ILE A 75 5.48 2.11 -3.48
CA ILE A 75 4.36 1.70 -4.33
C ILE A 75 4.80 1.88 -5.77
N GLN A 76 4.60 0.84 -6.57
CA GLN A 76 4.80 0.94 -8.00
C GLN A 76 3.63 1.70 -8.61
N THR A 77 3.92 2.90 -9.08
CA THR A 77 2.99 3.77 -9.80
C THR A 77 3.79 4.74 -10.68
N THR A 78 3.14 5.30 -11.69
CA THR A 78 3.72 6.38 -12.51
C THR A 78 3.47 7.76 -11.90
N LEU A 79 2.52 7.89 -10.97
CA LEU A 79 2.10 9.16 -10.38
C LEU A 79 2.56 9.30 -8.92
N PRO A 80 2.71 10.53 -8.41
CA PRO A 80 2.87 10.75 -6.97
C PRO A 80 1.64 10.25 -6.21
N LEU A 81 1.88 9.77 -4.99
CA LEU A 81 0.86 9.41 -4.02
C LEU A 81 0.44 10.63 -3.22
N ARG A 82 -0.82 10.60 -2.80
CA ARG A 82 -1.38 11.51 -1.80
C ARG A 82 -2.17 10.72 -0.77
N ARG A 83 -2.45 11.41 0.33
CA ARG A 83 -3.32 10.92 1.38
C ARG A 83 -4.72 10.60 0.85
N THR A 84 -5.24 9.46 1.28
CA THR A 84 -6.59 9.03 0.96
C THR A 84 -7.65 9.93 1.60
N LYS A 85 -8.78 10.10 0.90
CA LYS A 85 -9.98 10.79 1.42
C LYS A 85 -11.04 9.80 1.92
N LEU A 86 -10.85 8.51 1.65
CA LEU A 86 -11.76 7.45 2.06
C LEU A 86 -11.64 7.16 3.56
N ALA A 87 -12.79 7.14 4.24
CA ALA A 87 -12.85 6.64 5.60
C ALA A 87 -12.71 5.11 5.60
N GLY A 88 -12.25 4.55 6.72
CA GLY A 88 -12.12 3.09 6.85
C GLY A 88 -10.83 2.50 6.27
N THR A 89 -9.86 3.35 5.94
CA THR A 89 -8.55 2.94 5.39
C THR A 89 -7.51 2.89 6.50
N TYR A 90 -6.91 1.72 6.71
CA TYR A 90 -6.01 1.51 7.84
C TYR A 90 -4.74 0.78 7.44
N ILE A 91 -3.63 1.16 8.06
CA ILE A 91 -2.43 0.34 8.19
C ILE A 91 -2.54 -0.38 9.53
N ARG A 92 -2.44 -1.70 9.52
CA ARG A 92 -2.55 -2.53 10.72
C ARG A 92 -1.32 -3.42 10.83
N ILE A 93 -0.82 -3.56 12.06
CA ILE A 93 0.31 -4.44 12.37
C ILE A 93 -0.21 -5.52 13.31
N TYR A 94 0.01 -6.77 12.93
CA TYR A 94 -0.44 -7.94 13.68
C TYR A 94 0.77 -8.70 14.21
N GLN A 95 0.66 -9.21 15.43
CA GLN A 95 1.58 -10.22 15.92
C GLN A 95 1.15 -11.57 15.37
N MET A 96 2.08 -12.34 14.81
CA MET A 96 1.76 -13.69 14.32
C MET A 96 1.22 -14.57 15.45
N GLY A 97 0.14 -15.30 15.18
CA GLY A 97 -0.56 -16.13 16.15
C GLY A 97 -1.65 -15.40 16.96
N TYR A 98 -1.77 -14.08 16.83
CA TYR A 98 -2.83 -13.29 17.47
C TYR A 98 -3.85 -12.80 16.43
N GLY A 99 -5.14 -12.85 16.77
CA GLY A 99 -6.23 -12.45 15.86
C GLY A 99 -6.49 -10.95 15.80
N SER A 100 -5.95 -10.17 16.74
CA SER A 100 -6.12 -8.72 16.83
C SER A 100 -4.86 -7.96 16.39
N PRO A 101 -5.01 -6.76 15.80
CA PRO A 101 -3.86 -5.93 15.48
C PRO A 101 -3.22 -5.40 16.75
N ALA A 102 -1.89 -5.48 16.83
CA ALA A 102 -1.10 -4.81 17.85
C ALA A 102 -1.12 -3.28 17.67
N TYR A 103 -1.15 -2.82 16.42
CA TYR A 103 -1.26 -1.39 16.08
C TYR A 103 -2.24 -1.19 14.92
N THR A 104 -2.99 -0.09 14.97
CA THR A 104 -3.88 0.35 13.90
C THR A 104 -3.69 1.84 13.69
N ILE A 105 -3.45 2.25 12.44
CA ILE A 105 -3.22 3.64 12.05
C ILE A 105 -4.26 4.02 10.99
N ASP A 106 -5.04 5.06 11.26
CA ASP A 106 -5.99 5.64 10.31
C ASP A 106 -5.23 6.44 9.23
N CYS A 107 -5.31 6.02 7.97
CA CYS A 107 -4.58 6.63 6.88
C CYS A 107 -5.18 7.96 6.42
N LYS A 108 -6.46 8.19 6.69
CA LYS A 108 -7.15 9.43 6.33
C LYS A 108 -6.79 10.58 7.24
N TYR A 109 -6.60 10.33 8.54
CA TYR A 109 -6.43 11.42 9.52
C TYR A 109 -5.12 11.39 10.30
N SER A 110 -4.44 10.25 10.40
CA SER A 110 -3.26 10.16 11.26
C SER A 110 -2.12 11.05 10.75
N PRO A 111 -1.51 11.88 11.63
CA PRO A 111 -0.29 12.62 11.31
C PRO A 111 0.94 11.71 11.22
N ASP A 112 0.83 10.45 11.66
CA ASP A 112 1.93 9.48 11.66
C ASP A 112 2.14 8.81 10.31
N VAL A 113 1.35 9.16 9.29
CA VAL A 113 1.46 8.63 7.92
C VAL A 113 1.81 9.76 6.95
N TYR A 114 2.87 9.56 6.18
CA TYR A 114 3.40 10.49 5.20
C TYR A 114 3.43 9.84 3.82
N PHE A 115 3.03 10.61 2.82
CA PHE A 115 3.05 10.20 1.41
C PHE A 115 4.13 11.01 0.72
N LEU A 116 5.30 10.39 0.50
CA LEU A 116 6.48 11.02 -0.08
C LEU A 116 6.67 10.49 -1.50
N ASN A 117 6.17 11.22 -2.49
CA ASN A 117 6.18 10.81 -3.89
C ASN A 117 5.58 9.39 -4.06
N LYS A 118 6.39 8.35 -4.27
CA LYS A 118 5.94 6.95 -4.44
C LYS A 118 6.11 6.08 -3.20
N THR A 119 6.33 6.69 -2.04
CA THR A 119 6.63 5.99 -0.80
C THR A 119 5.63 6.39 0.28
N ILE A 120 5.04 5.39 0.95
CA ILE A 120 4.34 5.62 2.21
C ILE A 120 5.37 5.44 3.32
N VAL A 121 5.47 6.42 4.21
CA VAL A 121 6.26 6.33 5.44
C VAL A 121 5.31 6.47 6.61
N PHE A 122 5.38 5.59 7.60
CA PHE A 122 4.57 5.70 8.80
C PHE A 122 5.33 5.38 10.08
N PHE A 123 4.79 5.87 11.19
CA PHE A 123 5.42 5.77 12.50
C PHE A 123 4.50 5.09 13.51
N ILE A 124 5.10 4.28 14.38
CA ILE A 124 4.48 3.74 15.58
C ILE A 124 4.99 4.56 16.77
N GLN A 125 4.07 5.30 17.39
CA GLN A 125 4.39 6.06 18.59
C GLN A 125 4.50 5.11 19.79
N ASN A 126 5.54 5.29 20.60
CA ASN A 126 5.80 4.51 21.82
C ASN A 126 5.69 2.99 21.59
N PRO A 127 6.52 2.40 20.70
CA PRO A 127 6.40 1.00 20.36
C PRO A 127 6.69 0.10 21.58
N SER A 128 5.71 -0.72 21.95
CA SER A 128 5.82 -1.79 22.95
C SER A 128 5.87 -3.15 22.25
N TRP A 129 7.00 -3.45 21.62
CA TRP A 129 7.19 -4.71 20.89
C TRP A 129 7.52 -5.88 21.81
N THR A 130 6.96 -7.07 21.52
CA THR A 130 7.34 -8.31 22.20
C THR A 130 8.64 -8.85 21.61
N LEU A 131 9.68 -9.00 22.44
CA LEU A 131 10.97 -9.52 21.99
C LEU A 131 10.85 -10.94 21.43
N GLY A 132 11.48 -11.20 20.28
CA GLY A 132 11.44 -12.49 19.59
C GLY A 132 10.15 -12.78 18.84
N ALA A 133 9.11 -11.96 19.00
CA ALA A 133 7.86 -12.13 18.26
C ALA A 133 8.02 -11.66 16.81
N THR A 134 7.27 -12.32 15.91
CA THR A 134 7.18 -11.93 14.50
C THR A 134 5.87 -11.21 14.26
N TYR A 135 5.96 -10.12 13.49
CA TYR A 135 4.85 -9.26 13.13
C TYR A 135 4.71 -9.21 11.61
N TYR A 136 3.49 -8.95 11.15
CA TYR A 136 3.23 -8.64 9.75
C TYR A 136 2.34 -7.41 9.61
N ILE A 137 2.45 -6.74 8.46
CA ILE A 137 1.69 -5.53 8.16
C ILE A 137 0.61 -5.85 7.15
N SER A 138 -0.61 -5.39 7.42
CA SER A 138 -1.70 -5.37 6.45
C SER A 138 -2.18 -3.94 6.21
N MET A 139 -2.69 -3.69 5.02
CA MET A 139 -3.18 -2.40 4.57
C MET A 139 -4.52 -2.62 3.87
N THR A 140 -5.52 -1.84 4.25
CA THR A 140 -6.81 -1.84 3.54
C THR A 140 -6.65 -1.27 2.14
N ASP A 141 -7.52 -1.65 1.21
CA ASP A 141 -7.60 -1.01 -0.09
C ASP A 141 -7.81 0.51 0.07
N GLY A 142 -7.20 1.30 -0.80
CA GLY A 142 -7.33 2.75 -0.77
C GLY A 142 -6.52 3.47 0.32
N VAL A 143 -5.58 2.80 0.98
CA VAL A 143 -4.64 3.42 1.96
C VAL A 143 -3.84 4.58 1.34
N ALA A 144 -3.54 4.51 0.04
CA ALA A 144 -2.99 5.61 -0.73
C ALA A 144 -3.83 5.85 -1.98
N THR A 145 -3.81 7.09 -2.48
CA THR A 145 -4.41 7.43 -3.78
C THR A 145 -3.38 8.13 -4.64
N ALA A 146 -3.45 7.96 -5.96
CA ALA A 146 -2.67 8.78 -6.88
C ALA A 146 -3.11 10.26 -6.79
N ASP A 147 -2.20 11.20 -7.05
CA ASP A 147 -2.53 12.62 -6.98
C ASP A 147 -3.39 13.11 -8.18
N GLN A 148 -3.45 12.34 -9.26
CA GLN A 148 -4.19 12.68 -10.48
C GLN A 148 -5.34 11.70 -10.76
N TYR A 149 -6.17 12.03 -11.76
CA TYR A 149 -7.22 11.17 -12.32
C TYR A 149 -8.21 10.63 -11.29
N CYS A 150 -8.87 11.55 -10.57
CA CYS A 150 -9.82 11.23 -9.49
C CYS A 150 -9.22 10.43 -8.31
N GLY A 151 -7.91 10.19 -8.31
CA GLY A 151 -7.21 9.52 -7.23
C GLY A 151 -7.37 8.01 -7.24
N VAL A 152 -6.86 7.37 -8.30
CA VAL A 152 -6.78 5.90 -8.38
C VAL A 152 -6.20 5.35 -7.08
N GLU A 153 -6.95 4.46 -6.45
CA GLU A 153 -6.63 3.87 -5.16
C GLU A 153 -5.56 2.80 -5.27
N ALA A 154 -4.70 2.75 -4.26
CA ALA A 154 -3.75 1.65 -4.10
C ALA A 154 -4.49 0.38 -3.66
N GLY A 155 -4.22 -0.73 -4.33
CA GLY A 155 -4.67 -2.04 -3.83
C GLY A 155 -3.99 -2.34 -2.50
N GLY A 156 -4.72 -2.91 -1.54
CA GLY A 156 -4.26 -3.22 -0.20
C GLY A 156 -3.28 -4.39 -0.12
N ILE A 157 -2.81 -4.66 1.10
CA ILE A 157 -1.99 -5.83 1.43
C ILE A 157 -2.72 -6.61 2.51
N SER A 158 -3.16 -7.83 2.21
CA SER A 158 -3.82 -8.71 3.18
C SER A 158 -3.00 -9.95 3.53
N ASN A 159 -1.97 -10.27 2.75
CA ASN A 159 -1.18 -11.47 2.93
C ASN A 159 -0.09 -11.27 4.00
N SER A 160 -0.13 -12.10 5.04
CA SER A 160 0.76 -12.05 6.20
C SER A 160 2.23 -12.37 5.91
N VAL A 161 2.54 -12.87 4.71
CA VAL A 161 3.91 -13.22 4.30
C VAL A 161 4.62 -12.06 3.61
N TYR A 162 3.88 -11.11 3.02
CA TYR A 162 4.46 -10.08 2.15
C TYR A 162 5.36 -9.10 2.89
N TRP A 163 4.92 -8.62 4.05
CA TRP A 163 5.70 -7.72 4.87
C TRP A 163 5.72 -8.23 6.30
N ARG A 164 6.80 -8.94 6.64
CA ARG A 164 7.05 -9.50 7.97
C ARG A 164 8.38 -9.04 8.55
N PHE A 165 8.42 -8.89 9.86
CA PHE A 165 9.62 -8.59 10.62
C PHE A 165 9.59 -9.26 11.98
N THR A 166 10.76 -9.56 12.53
CA THR A 166 10.92 -10.20 13.84
C THR A 166 11.66 -9.26 14.75
N ILE A 167 11.20 -9.11 15.98
CA ILE A 167 11.84 -8.25 16.96
C ILE A 167 13.05 -8.99 17.54
N TRP A 168 14.22 -8.35 17.46
CA TRP A 168 15.47 -8.90 17.99
C TRP A 168 15.32 -9.24 19.47
N ASN A 169 15.79 -10.44 19.84
CA ASN A 169 15.85 -10.88 21.22
C ASN A 169 17.31 -11.19 21.59
N SER A 170 17.90 -10.32 22.40
CA SER A 170 19.27 -10.47 22.90
C SER A 170 19.48 -11.72 23.77
N ALA A 171 18.42 -12.29 24.35
CA ALA A 171 18.50 -13.49 25.19
C ALA A 171 18.67 -14.81 24.40
N VAL A 172 18.47 -14.78 23.06
CA VAL A 172 18.57 -15.99 22.21
C VAL A 172 19.95 -16.11 21.54
N SER A 173 20.76 -15.05 21.54
CA SER A 173 22.10 -15.06 20.93
C SER A 173 23.23 -15.55 21.85
N SER A 174 22.95 -15.91 23.10
CA SER A 174 23.97 -16.35 24.08
C SER A 174 24.09 -17.87 24.26
N THR A 175 23.51 -18.69 23.36
CA THR A 175 23.60 -20.16 23.47
C THR A 175 24.25 -20.78 22.24
N THR A 176 25.46 -20.35 21.92
CA THR A 176 26.44 -21.19 21.20
C THR A 176 27.64 -21.38 22.11
N THR A 177 27.56 -22.38 22.99
CA THR A 177 28.74 -23.01 23.56
C THR A 177 29.57 -23.54 22.38
N PRO A 178 30.83 -23.15 22.19
CA PRO A 178 31.69 -23.83 21.24
C PRO A 178 31.91 -25.26 21.74
N SER A 179 31.31 -26.24 21.06
CA SER A 179 31.68 -27.63 21.22
C SER A 179 33.13 -27.77 20.76
N THR A 180 34.04 -27.90 21.72
CA THR A 180 35.44 -28.24 21.47
C THR A 180 35.48 -29.65 20.86
N THR A 181 35.51 -29.74 19.53
CA THR A 181 35.84 -30.99 18.86
C THR A 181 37.35 -31.13 18.88
N THR A 182 37.87 -31.94 19.81
CA THR A 182 39.27 -32.39 19.80
C THR A 182 39.49 -33.19 18.52
N SER A 183 40.08 -32.55 17.51
CA SER A 183 40.59 -33.22 16.31
C SER A 183 41.96 -33.78 16.65
N THR A 184 42.03 -35.11 16.74
CA THR A 184 43.29 -35.86 16.72
C THR A 184 43.93 -35.66 15.35
N ALA A 185 45.14 -35.13 15.32
CA ALA A 185 45.91 -34.95 14.09
C ALA A 185 46.38 -36.33 13.57
N THR A 186 45.88 -36.74 12.41
CA THR A 186 46.44 -37.87 11.65
C THR A 186 47.39 -37.32 10.60
N THR A 187 48.69 -37.54 10.82
CA THR A 187 49.77 -37.17 9.89
C THR A 187 49.70 -38.03 8.63
N HIS A 188 49.49 -37.40 7.47
CA HIS A 188 49.65 -38.03 6.17
C HIS A 188 51.03 -37.72 5.60
N THR A 189 51.90 -38.73 5.51
CA THR A 189 53.19 -38.65 4.82
C THR A 189 52.94 -38.82 3.31
N VAL A 190 53.26 -37.81 2.52
CA VAL A 190 53.23 -37.87 1.05
C VAL A 190 54.62 -38.30 0.57
N THR A 191 54.69 -39.50 -0.03
CA THR A 191 55.90 -40.00 -0.70
C THR A 191 55.77 -39.74 -2.20
N THR A 192 56.61 -38.84 -2.74
CA THR A 192 56.75 -38.63 -4.18
C THR A 192 57.61 -39.72 -4.81
N ARG A 193 57.18 -40.23 -5.96
CA ARG A 193 58.00 -40.97 -6.93
C ARG A 193 57.81 -40.34 -8.30
#